data_AF-A0A3A4V2L6-F1
#
_entry.id   AF-A0A3A4V2L6-F1
#
_cell.length_a   1.000
_cell.length_b   1.000
_cell.length_c   1.000
_cell.angle_alpha   90.00
_cell.angle_beta   90.00
_cell.angle_gamma   90.00
#
_symmetry.space_group_name_H-M   'P 1'
#
loop_
_entity.id
_entity.type
_entity.pdbx_description
1 polymer ?
#
loop_
_entity_poly.entity_id
_entity_poly.type
_entity_poly.pdbx_seq_one_letter_code
_entity_poly.pdbx_strand_id
1 'polypeptide(L)'
;MQPASLVKWTKRSVYGLLVHVLAYTLLSAIVLVGYDLWYVWLGFLAITHFLIDRTKYHLSDRLKGYETHLFLADQTLHVIALGIVLFFLKPGTIALSDTSAFIQMITPYKIYLPYIAGYISLTFAVSILVFETDRTYGLRHGATAPRMIVTFKERAQGMIERTVGLTLLLFNNLFFLFPLAFIASILVLYKRWSTNTGWRRTITIEFTVGWFFTLAIASILRLFIFFS
;
A
#
# COMPACT_ATOMS: atom_id res chain seq x y z
N MET A 1 9.38 2.32 -7.45
CA MET A 1 8.06 2.74 -8.01
C MET A 1 8.00 2.39 -9.47
N GLN A 2 6.85 1.94 -9.97
CA GLN A 2 6.66 1.77 -11.42
C GLN A 2 6.65 3.15 -12.11
N PRO A 3 7.37 3.35 -13.21
CA PRO A 3 7.35 4.59 -13.98
C PRO A 3 5.93 4.98 -14.39
N ALA A 4 5.63 6.27 -14.43
CA ALA A 4 4.30 6.75 -14.82
C ALA A 4 3.89 6.30 -16.24
N SER A 5 4.86 6.12 -17.14
CA SER A 5 4.66 5.55 -18.47
C SER A 5 4.23 4.07 -18.40
N LEU A 6 4.85 3.28 -17.53
CA LEU A 6 4.50 1.87 -17.33
C LEU A 6 3.08 1.74 -16.77
N VAL A 7 2.73 2.55 -15.78
CA VAL A 7 1.36 2.56 -15.20
C VAL A 7 0.30 3.00 -16.22
N LYS A 8 0.64 3.92 -17.13
CA LYS A 8 -0.26 4.28 -18.24
C LYS A 8 -0.44 3.12 -19.21
N TRP A 9 0.64 2.40 -19.51
CA TRP A 9 0.60 1.29 -20.45
C TRP A 9 -0.20 0.11 -19.89
N THR A 10 -0.02 -0.24 -18.61
CA THR A 10 -0.79 -1.30 -17.94
C THR A 10 -2.29 -1.02 -17.95
N LYS A 11 -2.69 0.25 -17.75
CA LYS A 11 -4.11 0.66 -17.79
C LYS A 11 -4.72 0.61 -19.19
N ARG A 12 -3.91 0.80 -20.24
CA ARG A 12 -4.41 0.93 -21.63
C ARG A 12 -4.32 -0.35 -22.44
N SER A 13 -3.50 -1.31 -22.04
CA SER A 13 -3.19 -2.49 -22.85
C SER A 13 -3.10 -3.75 -22.00
N VAL A 14 -3.70 -4.83 -22.50
CA VAL A 14 -3.57 -6.17 -21.92
C VAL A 14 -2.10 -6.60 -21.89
N TYR A 15 -1.29 -6.24 -22.89
CA TYR A 15 0.14 -6.54 -22.90
C TYR A 15 0.89 -5.86 -21.76
N GLY A 16 0.54 -4.60 -21.46
CA GLY A 16 1.12 -3.90 -20.31
C GLY A 16 0.78 -4.59 -19.00
N LEU A 17 -0.48 -5.03 -18.84
CA LEU A 17 -0.91 -5.80 -17.68
C LEU A 17 -0.20 -7.16 -17.58
N LEU A 18 0.00 -7.88 -18.69
CA LEU A 18 0.74 -9.14 -18.70
C LEU A 18 2.19 -8.96 -18.24
N VAL A 19 2.87 -7.88 -18.67
CA VAL A 19 4.24 -7.58 -18.19
C VAL A 19 4.26 -7.27 -16.69
N HIS A 20 3.25 -6.55 -16.18
CA HIS A 20 3.10 -6.29 -14.75
C HIS A 20 2.94 -7.59 -13.95
N VAL A 21 2.01 -8.45 -14.39
CA VAL A 21 1.74 -9.75 -13.76
C VAL A 21 2.95 -10.66 -13.84
N LEU A 22 3.67 -10.67 -14.96
CA LEU A 22 4.91 -11.43 -15.12
C LEU A 22 5.96 -11.02 -14.11
N ALA A 23 6.19 -9.72 -13.91
CA ALA A 23 7.13 -9.24 -12.91
C ALA A 23 6.76 -9.69 -11.49
N TYR A 24 5.48 -9.60 -11.14
CA TYR A 24 4.96 -10.09 -9.85
C TYR A 24 5.09 -11.61 -9.71
N THR A 25 4.82 -12.34 -10.77
CA THR A 25 4.94 -13.81 -10.82
C THR A 25 6.39 -14.23 -10.61
N LEU A 26 7.36 -13.60 -11.28
CA LEU A 26 8.78 -13.90 -11.10
C LEU A 26 9.23 -13.64 -9.64
N LEU A 27 8.79 -12.53 -9.04
CA LEU A 27 9.08 -12.25 -7.63
C LEU A 27 8.42 -13.27 -6.69
N SER A 28 7.18 -13.65 -6.96
CA SER A 28 6.45 -14.65 -6.18
C SER A 28 7.09 -16.04 -6.31
N ALA A 29 7.64 -16.37 -7.48
CA ALA A 29 8.35 -17.62 -7.71
C ALA A 29 9.58 -17.73 -6.80
N ILE A 30 10.36 -16.65 -6.65
CA ILE A 30 11.51 -16.62 -5.74
C ILE A 30 11.09 -16.95 -4.30
N VAL A 31 9.91 -16.51 -3.88
CA VAL A 31 9.39 -16.75 -2.52
C VAL A 31 8.82 -18.16 -2.36
N LEU A 32 8.15 -18.68 -3.39
CA LEU A 32 7.46 -19.97 -3.34
C LEU A 32 8.33 -21.17 -3.71
N VAL A 33 9.46 -20.96 -4.40
CA VAL A 33 10.40 -22.03 -4.72
C VAL A 33 10.85 -22.71 -3.43
N GLY A 34 10.61 -24.02 -3.33
CA GLY A 34 10.93 -24.83 -2.15
C GLY A 34 9.70 -25.30 -1.35
N TYR A 35 8.50 -24.81 -1.66
CA TYR A 35 7.26 -25.35 -1.08
C TYR A 35 6.62 -26.42 -1.98
N ASP A 36 5.87 -27.33 -1.38
CA ASP A 36 5.10 -28.32 -2.13
C ASP A 36 4.07 -27.64 -3.03
N LEU A 37 3.96 -28.15 -4.26
CA LEU A 37 3.05 -27.62 -5.28
C LEU A 37 3.24 -26.11 -5.54
N TRP A 38 4.44 -25.56 -5.32
CA TRP A 38 4.73 -24.13 -5.49
C TRP A 38 4.31 -23.58 -6.86
N TYR A 39 4.41 -24.39 -7.92
CA TYR A 39 4.00 -24.02 -9.28
C TYR A 39 2.48 -23.86 -9.42
N VAL A 40 1.68 -24.64 -8.68
CA VAL A 40 0.22 -24.50 -8.64
C VAL A 40 -0.15 -23.18 -7.97
N TRP A 41 0.47 -22.90 -6.82
CA TRP A 41 0.23 -21.64 -6.07
C TRP A 41 0.72 -20.42 -6.84
N LEU A 42 1.83 -20.53 -7.54
CA LEU A 42 2.33 -19.49 -8.42
C LEU A 42 1.35 -19.22 -9.56
N GLY A 43 0.82 -20.27 -10.20
CA GLY A 43 -0.22 -20.15 -11.22
C GLY A 43 -1.50 -19.49 -10.68
N PHE A 44 -1.95 -19.91 -9.50
CA PHE A 44 -3.10 -19.30 -8.81
C PHE A 44 -2.88 -17.81 -8.55
N LEU A 45 -1.74 -17.42 -7.98
CA LEU A 45 -1.43 -16.00 -7.72
C LEU A 45 -1.34 -15.19 -9.01
N ALA A 46 -0.69 -15.71 -10.05
CA ALA A 46 -0.58 -15.03 -11.33
C ALA A 46 -1.95 -14.80 -11.98
N ILE A 47 -2.81 -15.82 -12.01
CA ILE A 47 -4.15 -15.75 -12.59
C ILE A 47 -5.03 -14.80 -11.77
N THR A 48 -5.05 -14.94 -10.44
CA THR A 48 -5.86 -14.09 -9.57
C THR A 48 -5.42 -12.63 -9.63
N HIS A 49 -4.11 -12.35 -9.58
CA HIS A 49 -3.56 -11.00 -9.76
C HIS A 49 -4.00 -10.38 -11.09
N PHE A 50 -3.86 -11.12 -12.19
CA PHE A 50 -4.33 -10.66 -13.50
C PHE A 50 -5.83 -10.35 -13.52
N LEU A 51 -6.66 -11.24 -12.97
CA LEU A 51 -8.11 -11.07 -12.95
C LEU A 51 -8.55 -9.88 -12.09
N ILE A 52 -7.95 -9.70 -10.92
CA ILE A 52 -8.25 -8.58 -10.02
C ILE A 52 -7.91 -7.26 -10.73
N ASP A 53 -6.68 -7.12 -11.25
CA ASP A 53 -6.24 -5.90 -11.93
C ASP A 53 -7.07 -5.63 -13.20
N ARG A 54 -7.36 -6.66 -14.00
CA ARG A 54 -8.18 -6.52 -15.21
C ARG A 54 -9.60 -6.08 -14.88
N THR A 55 -10.19 -6.65 -13.83
CA THR A 55 -11.54 -6.31 -13.38
C THR A 55 -11.60 -4.88 -12.86
N LYS A 56 -10.63 -4.49 -12.02
CA LYS A 56 -10.48 -3.12 -11.52
C LYS A 56 -10.40 -2.10 -12.65
N TYR A 57 -9.63 -2.36 -13.70
CA TYR A 57 -9.53 -1.43 -14.83
C TYR A 57 -10.86 -1.28 -15.58
N HIS A 58 -11.58 -2.37 -15.84
CA HIS A 58 -12.91 -2.27 -16.45
C HIS A 58 -13.94 -1.55 -15.57
N LEU A 59 -13.90 -1.78 -14.25
CA LEU A 59 -14.80 -1.14 -13.31
C LEU A 59 -14.46 0.34 -13.11
N SER A 60 -13.18 0.72 -13.17
CA SER A 60 -12.75 2.12 -12.99
C SER A 60 -13.34 3.06 -14.04
N ASP A 61 -13.61 2.59 -15.25
CA ASP A 61 -14.22 3.41 -16.29
C ASP A 61 -15.72 3.61 -16.08
N ARG A 62 -16.39 2.60 -15.49
CA ARG A 62 -17.84 2.59 -15.22
C ARG A 62 -18.22 3.26 -13.90
N LEU A 63 -17.36 3.17 -12.89
CA LEU A 63 -17.64 3.60 -11.52
C LEU A 63 -16.80 4.85 -11.15
N LYS A 64 -16.93 5.90 -11.96
CA LYS A 64 -16.29 7.21 -11.68
C LYS A 64 -16.81 7.75 -10.34
N GLY A 65 -15.91 8.22 -9.48
CA GLY A 65 -16.25 8.69 -8.13
C GLY A 65 -16.36 7.57 -7.08
N TYR A 66 -15.91 6.36 -7.40
CA TYR A 66 -15.77 5.24 -6.45
C TYR A 66 -14.33 4.69 -6.41
N GLU A 67 -13.34 5.47 -6.84
CA GLU A 67 -11.96 5.01 -7.02
C GLU A 67 -11.33 4.52 -5.70
N THR A 68 -11.60 5.19 -4.57
CA THR A 68 -11.14 4.72 -3.25
C THR A 68 -11.73 3.36 -2.90
N HIS A 69 -13.02 3.14 -3.17
CA HIS A 69 -13.68 1.86 -2.88
C HIS A 69 -13.13 0.75 -3.75
N LEU A 70 -12.90 1.03 -5.04
CA LEU A 70 -12.25 0.10 -5.96
C LEU A 70 -10.83 -0.22 -5.52
N PHE A 71 -10.06 0.77 -5.05
CA PHE A 71 -8.73 0.54 -4.50
C PHE A 71 -8.76 -0.33 -3.24
N LEU A 72 -9.67 -0.08 -2.30
CA LEU A 72 -9.79 -0.89 -1.10
C LEU A 72 -10.23 -2.33 -1.40
N ALA A 73 -11.19 -2.50 -2.32
CA ALA A 73 -11.63 -3.81 -2.78
C ALA A 73 -10.48 -4.57 -3.46
N ASP A 74 -9.73 -3.89 -4.33
CA ASP A 74 -8.53 -4.41 -4.98
C ASP A 74 -7.49 -4.90 -3.95
N GLN A 75 -7.12 -4.09 -2.97
CA GLN A 75 -6.18 -4.51 -1.92
C GLN A 75 -6.73 -5.66 -1.08
N THR A 76 -8.02 -5.65 -0.76
CA THR A 76 -8.68 -6.73 0.01
C THR A 76 -8.63 -8.05 -0.74
N LEU A 77 -8.92 -8.06 -2.04
CA LEU A 77 -8.87 -9.28 -2.86
C LEU A 77 -7.45 -9.84 -2.97
N HIS A 78 -6.43 -8.99 -3.10
CA HIS A 78 -5.03 -9.43 -3.09
C HIS A 78 -4.64 -10.05 -1.74
N VAL A 79 -5.05 -9.44 -0.63
CA VAL A 79 -4.82 -9.99 0.71
C VAL A 79 -5.53 -11.34 0.89
N ILE A 80 -6.76 -11.48 0.41
CA ILE A 80 -7.50 -12.76 0.43
C ILE A 80 -6.77 -13.82 -0.40
N ALA A 81 -6.34 -13.49 -1.62
CA ALA A 81 -5.61 -14.42 -2.48
C ALA A 81 -4.31 -14.92 -1.83
N LEU A 82 -3.55 -14.00 -1.22
CA LEU A 82 -2.37 -14.36 -0.44
C LEU A 82 -2.73 -15.21 0.78
N GLY A 83 -3.80 -14.87 1.50
CA GLY A 83 -4.29 -15.63 2.65
C GLY A 83 -4.67 -17.07 2.30
N ILE A 84 -5.30 -17.30 1.14
CA ILE A 84 -5.62 -18.63 0.62
C ILE A 84 -4.34 -19.42 0.38
N VAL A 85 -3.35 -18.84 -0.31
CA VAL A 85 -2.06 -19.51 -0.57
C VAL A 85 -1.37 -19.85 0.75
N LEU A 86 -1.29 -18.91 1.69
CA LEU A 86 -0.68 -19.14 2.99
C LEU A 86 -1.40 -20.22 3.81
N PHE A 87 -2.72 -20.30 3.71
CA PHE A 87 -3.53 -21.33 4.38
C PHE A 87 -3.20 -22.73 3.85
N PHE A 88 -3.08 -22.89 2.52
CA PHE A 88 -2.86 -24.20 1.90
C PHE A 88 -1.40 -24.62 1.74
N LEU A 89 -0.44 -23.69 1.81
CA LEU A 89 0.99 -24.00 1.88
C LEU A 89 1.37 -24.76 3.17
N LYS A 90 0.43 -24.98 4.09
CA LYS A 90 0.61 -25.77 5.31
C LYS A 90 -0.39 -26.93 5.43
N PRO A 91 -0.24 -28.04 4.69
CA PRO A 91 -0.99 -29.25 4.98
C PRO A 91 -0.28 -30.03 6.12
N GLY A 92 -0.69 -29.81 7.38
CA GLY A 92 -0.40 -30.77 8.47
C GLY A 92 0.26 -30.28 9.77
N THR A 93 0.62 -28.99 9.92
CA THR A 93 1.31 -28.48 11.14
C THR A 93 0.83 -27.08 11.53
N ILE A 94 -0.44 -26.98 11.91
CA ILE A 94 -0.89 -25.90 12.80
C ILE A 94 -1.39 -26.54 14.10
N ALA A 95 -0.50 -27.23 14.78
CA ALA A 95 -0.36 -26.94 16.20
C ALA A 95 0.26 -25.55 16.28
N LEU A 96 -0.31 -24.66 17.08
CA LEU A 96 0.23 -23.30 17.35
C LEU A 96 1.70 -23.30 17.83
N SER A 97 2.29 -24.47 18.08
CA SER A 97 3.70 -24.69 18.42
C SER A 97 4.65 -24.75 17.21
N ASP A 98 4.17 -25.09 16.00
CA ASP A 98 5.02 -25.35 14.81
C ASP A 98 4.87 -24.32 13.69
N THR A 99 4.61 -23.09 14.10
CA THR A 99 5.04 -21.90 13.37
C THR A 99 6.55 -21.89 13.04
N SER A 100 7.34 -22.78 13.65
CA SER A 100 8.79 -22.86 13.67
C SER A 100 9.49 -22.76 12.31
N ALA A 101 9.14 -23.46 11.23
CA ALA A 101 10.01 -23.50 10.04
C ALA A 101 10.04 -22.19 9.20
N PHE A 102 8.87 -21.63 8.84
CA PHE A 102 8.80 -20.31 8.20
C PHE A 102 9.30 -19.26 9.19
N ILE A 103 8.81 -19.30 10.43
CA ILE A 103 9.26 -18.39 11.47
C ILE A 103 10.77 -18.50 11.66
N GLN A 104 11.44 -19.65 11.57
CA GLN A 104 12.89 -19.92 11.69
C GLN A 104 13.67 -19.39 10.50
N MET A 105 13.17 -19.56 9.28
CA MET A 105 13.77 -18.98 8.08
C MET A 105 13.79 -17.44 8.13
N ILE A 106 12.72 -16.84 8.68
CA ILE A 106 12.67 -15.41 8.98
C ILE A 106 13.03 -15.08 10.44
N THR A 107 13.47 -16.03 11.28
CA THR A 107 13.72 -15.81 12.73
C THR A 107 14.86 -14.84 12.96
N PRO A 108 15.97 -14.91 12.19
CA PRO A 108 16.99 -13.88 12.28
C PRO A 108 16.44 -12.47 11.94
N TYR A 109 15.35 -12.40 11.18
CA TYR A 109 14.74 -11.17 10.68
C TYR A 109 13.31 -10.92 11.16
N LYS A 110 12.88 -11.61 12.22
CA LYS A 110 11.47 -11.71 12.66
C LYS A 110 10.90 -10.34 12.99
N ILE A 111 11.77 -9.50 13.52
CA ILE A 111 11.52 -8.12 13.90
C ILE A 111 11.58 -7.20 12.67
N TYR A 112 12.55 -7.39 11.75
CA TYR A 112 12.78 -6.49 10.62
C TYR A 112 11.72 -6.58 9.52
N LEU A 113 11.14 -7.77 9.26
CA LEU A 113 10.15 -7.93 8.19
C LEU A 113 8.86 -7.14 8.43
N PRO A 114 8.22 -7.20 9.62
CA PRO A 114 7.10 -6.34 9.96
C PRO A 114 7.45 -4.86 9.81
N TYR A 115 8.64 -4.42 10.24
CA TYR A 115 9.06 -3.04 10.05
C TYR A 115 9.18 -2.66 8.59
N ILE A 116 9.90 -3.44 7.78
CA ILE A 116 10.06 -3.19 6.35
C ILE A 116 8.70 -3.15 5.66
N ALA A 117 7.80 -4.10 5.97
CA ALA A 117 6.44 -4.12 5.45
C ALA A 117 5.64 -2.89 5.88
N GLY A 118 5.76 -2.45 7.13
CA GLY A 118 5.14 -1.24 7.65
C GLY A 118 5.64 0.02 6.93
N TYR A 119 6.95 0.18 6.77
CA TYR A 119 7.54 1.30 6.02
C TYR A 119 7.10 1.27 4.55
N ILE A 120 7.12 0.12 3.88
CA ILE A 120 6.67 -0.01 2.48
C ILE A 120 5.18 0.33 2.37
N SER A 121 4.33 -0.19 3.25
CA SER A 121 2.89 0.07 3.23
C SER A 121 2.61 1.55 3.44
N LEU A 122 3.28 2.17 4.42
CA LEU A 122 3.08 3.57 4.75
C LEU A 122 3.64 4.53 3.69
N THR A 123 4.76 4.21 3.07
CA THR A 123 5.34 5.03 2.00
C THR A 123 4.65 4.84 0.67
N PHE A 124 4.23 3.62 0.31
CA PHE A 124 3.68 3.34 -1.02
C PHE A 124 2.15 3.19 -1.01
N ALA A 125 1.60 2.27 -0.22
CA ALA A 125 0.16 1.98 -0.25
C ALA A 125 -0.65 3.20 0.21
N VAL A 126 -0.24 3.86 1.30
CA VAL A 126 -0.93 5.07 1.80
C VAL A 126 -0.81 6.23 0.81
N SER A 127 0.31 6.36 0.09
CA SER A 127 0.44 7.39 -0.96
C SER A 127 -0.53 7.18 -2.12
N ILE A 128 -0.81 5.92 -2.47
CA ILE A 128 -1.82 5.59 -3.49
C ILE A 128 -3.22 5.85 -2.92
N LEU A 129 -3.48 5.47 -1.67
CA LEU A 129 -4.75 5.73 -1.00
C LEU A 129 -5.08 7.23 -0.93
N VAL A 130 -4.11 8.07 -0.55
CA VAL A 130 -4.26 9.54 -0.55
C VAL A 130 -4.65 10.04 -1.94
N PHE A 131 -3.96 9.56 -2.98
CA PHE A 131 -4.26 9.94 -4.36
C PHE A 131 -5.67 9.54 -4.80
N GLU A 132 -6.07 8.28 -4.58
CA GLU A 132 -7.40 7.81 -5.00
C GLU A 132 -8.50 8.49 -4.16
N THR A 133 -8.23 8.87 -2.92
CA THR A 133 -9.14 9.64 -2.06
C THR A 133 -9.33 11.06 -2.56
N ASP A 134 -8.24 11.78 -2.88
CA ASP A 134 -8.33 13.11 -3.48
C ASP A 134 -9.05 13.08 -4.83
N ARG A 135 -8.77 12.06 -5.66
CA ARG A 135 -9.43 11.86 -6.96
C ARG A 135 -10.93 11.60 -6.81
N THR A 136 -11.31 10.67 -5.94
CA THR A 136 -12.72 10.33 -5.65
C THR A 136 -13.48 11.55 -5.18
N TYR A 137 -12.91 12.28 -4.21
CA TYR A 137 -13.54 13.49 -3.69
C TYR A 137 -13.69 14.55 -4.78
N GLY A 138 -12.64 14.78 -5.57
CA GLY A 138 -12.67 15.73 -6.68
C GLY A 138 -13.77 15.43 -7.69
N LEU A 139 -13.91 14.17 -8.10
CA LEU A 139 -14.94 13.74 -9.05
C LEU A 139 -16.36 13.91 -8.49
N ARG A 140 -16.57 13.56 -7.21
CA ARG A 140 -17.88 13.74 -6.56
C ARG A 140 -18.31 15.20 -6.42
N HIS A 141 -17.36 16.13 -6.39
CA HIS A 141 -17.61 17.57 -6.25
C HIS A 141 -17.41 18.34 -7.56
N GLY A 142 -17.58 17.68 -8.71
CA GLY A 142 -17.66 18.34 -10.02
C GLY A 142 -16.33 18.86 -10.58
N ALA A 143 -15.18 18.33 -10.13
CA ALA A 143 -13.90 18.69 -10.75
C ALA A 143 -13.87 18.26 -12.23
N THR A 144 -13.69 19.23 -13.13
CA THR A 144 -13.73 19.05 -14.59
C THR A 144 -12.55 18.23 -15.13
N ALA A 145 -11.42 18.21 -14.42
CA ALA A 145 -10.25 17.41 -14.77
C ALA A 145 -9.67 16.73 -13.51
N PRO A 146 -10.01 15.46 -13.23
CA PRO A 146 -9.37 14.74 -12.13
C PRO A 146 -7.86 14.60 -12.37
N ARG A 147 -7.05 14.77 -11.32
CA ARG A 147 -5.61 14.50 -11.39
C ARG A 147 -5.40 13.04 -11.80
N MET A 148 -4.81 12.84 -12.97
CA MET A 148 -4.57 11.50 -13.54
C MET A 148 -3.26 10.88 -13.04
N ILE A 149 -2.30 11.71 -12.62
CA ILE A 149 -0.96 11.31 -12.21
C ILE A 149 -0.51 12.28 -11.12
N VAL A 150 0.16 11.76 -10.10
CA VAL A 150 0.90 12.57 -9.12
C VAL A 150 2.38 12.42 -9.43
N THR A 151 3.09 13.54 -9.48
CA THR A 151 4.54 13.51 -9.71
C THR A 151 5.26 12.93 -8.51
N PHE A 152 6.46 12.37 -8.72
CA PHE A 152 7.27 11.86 -7.61
C PHE A 152 7.57 12.95 -6.57
N LYS A 153 7.83 14.19 -7.02
CA LYS A 153 8.10 15.34 -6.14
C LYS A 153 6.94 15.62 -5.18
N GLU A 154 5.71 15.56 -5.69
CA GLU A 154 4.51 15.76 -4.86
C GLU A 154 4.30 14.62 -3.85
N ARG A 155 4.68 13.38 -4.20
CA ARG A 155 4.58 12.25 -3.26
C ARG A 155 5.71 12.20 -2.24
N ALA A 156 6.89 12.71 -2.60
CA ALA A 156 8.10 12.60 -1.80
C ALA A 156 7.93 13.27 -0.44
N GLN A 157 7.26 14.42 -0.37
CA GLN A 157 6.97 15.09 0.89
C GLN A 157 6.19 14.16 1.83
N GLY A 158 4.99 13.71 1.44
CA GLY A 158 4.19 12.82 2.28
C GLY A 158 4.91 11.51 2.62
N MET A 159 5.73 10.96 1.73
CA MET A 159 6.55 9.77 2.02
C MET A 159 7.58 10.04 3.12
N ILE A 160 8.27 11.17 3.06
CA ILE A 160 9.25 11.58 4.07
C ILE A 160 8.54 11.81 5.41
N GLU A 161 7.45 12.58 5.44
CA GLU A 161 6.70 12.86 6.67
C GLU A 161 6.21 11.57 7.35
N ARG A 162 5.63 10.67 6.57
CA ARG A 162 5.17 9.37 7.08
C ARG A 162 6.32 8.49 7.56
N THR A 163 7.44 8.47 6.84
CA THR A 163 8.65 7.72 7.25
C THR A 163 9.20 8.25 8.57
N VAL A 164 9.40 9.57 8.66
CA VAL A 164 9.88 10.23 9.88
C VAL A 164 8.89 10.01 11.02
N GLY A 165 7.59 10.18 10.77
CA GLY A 165 6.54 9.98 11.75
C GLY A 165 6.51 8.54 12.29
N LEU A 166 6.64 7.54 11.41
CA LEU A 166 6.74 6.14 11.83
C LEU A 166 7.99 5.90 12.65
N THR A 167 9.14 6.41 12.22
CA THR A 167 10.40 6.31 13.00
C THR A 167 10.21 6.91 14.39
N LEU A 168 9.71 8.14 14.51
CA LEU A 168 9.51 8.78 15.82
C LEU A 168 8.54 7.99 16.72
N LEU A 169 7.46 7.45 16.13
CA LEU A 169 6.52 6.61 16.88
C LEU A 169 7.09 5.25 17.26
N LEU A 170 8.05 4.68 16.54
CA LEU A 170 8.63 3.38 16.93
C LEU A 170 9.71 3.53 18.01
N PHE A 171 10.31 4.71 18.16
CA PHE A 171 11.27 4.98 19.22
C PHE A 171 10.56 5.42 20.51
N ASN A 172 10.73 4.65 21.60
CA ASN A 172 10.02 4.86 22.87
C ASN A 172 10.12 6.28 23.43
N ASN A 173 11.25 6.96 23.24
CA ASN A 173 11.49 8.29 23.80
C ASN A 173 11.16 9.43 22.85
N LEU A 174 10.66 9.17 21.64
CA LEU A 174 10.46 10.19 20.61
C LEU A 174 9.01 10.33 20.14
N PHE A 175 8.07 9.55 20.71
CA PHE A 175 6.67 9.56 20.27
C PHE A 175 6.01 10.95 20.37
N PHE A 176 6.41 11.77 21.35
CA PHE A 176 5.87 13.13 21.52
C PHE A 176 6.31 14.09 20.41
N LEU A 177 7.37 13.77 19.66
CA LEU A 177 7.83 14.53 18.50
C LEU A 177 7.05 14.19 17.23
N PHE A 178 6.19 13.17 17.25
CA PHE A 178 5.41 12.73 16.09
C PHE A 178 4.69 13.88 15.35
N PRO A 179 4.04 14.85 16.02
CA PRO A 179 3.44 16.00 15.35
C PRO A 179 4.40 16.81 14.47
N LEU A 180 5.68 16.88 14.85
CA LEU A 180 6.70 17.61 14.10
C LEU A 180 7.02 16.95 12.75
N ALA A 181 6.78 15.64 12.60
CA ALA A 181 7.00 14.94 11.33
C ALA A 181 6.11 15.48 10.19
N PHE A 182 4.97 16.08 10.52
CA PHE A 182 4.00 16.61 9.54
C PHE A 182 4.00 18.14 9.46
N ILE A 183 5.01 18.80 10.03
CA ILE A 183 5.08 20.26 10.09
C ILE A 183 5.13 20.89 8.69
N ALA A 184 5.78 20.25 7.73
CA ALA A 184 5.85 20.75 6.37
C ALA A 184 4.45 20.80 5.73
N SER A 185 3.65 19.75 5.84
CA SER A 185 2.25 19.71 5.40
C SER A 185 1.39 20.77 6.10
N ILE A 186 1.57 20.99 7.40
CA ILE A 186 0.87 22.04 8.15
C ILE A 186 1.25 23.44 7.62
N LEU A 187 2.54 23.71 7.42
CA LEU A 187 3.02 25.00 6.92
C LEU A 187 2.54 25.27 5.49
N VAL A 188 2.56 24.25 4.63
CA VAL A 188 2.04 24.36 3.26
C VAL A 188 0.52 24.59 3.28
N LEU A 189 -0.22 23.88 4.15
CA LEU A 189 -1.66 24.08 4.34
C LEU A 189 -1.95 25.52 4.78
N TYR A 190 -1.22 26.03 5.76
CA TYR A 190 -1.37 27.39 6.27
C TYR A 190 -1.10 28.44 5.18
N LYS A 191 0.05 28.35 4.50
CA LYS A 191 0.44 29.30 3.44
C LYS A 191 -0.52 29.31 2.26
N ARG A 192 -1.06 28.14 1.92
CA ARG A 192 -1.96 27.96 0.77
C ARG A 192 -3.42 27.91 1.16
N TRP A 193 -3.75 28.25 2.41
CA TRP A 193 -5.12 28.34 2.86
C TRP A 193 -5.81 29.37 1.97
N SER A 194 -5.62 30.67 2.12
CA SER A 194 -6.42 31.68 1.40
C SER A 194 -6.49 31.59 -0.15
N THR A 195 -5.57 30.90 -0.83
CA THR A 195 -5.36 31.05 -2.29
C THR A 195 -5.98 30.00 -3.21
N ASN A 196 -6.19 28.74 -2.77
CA ASN A 196 -6.71 27.70 -3.67
C ASN A 196 -7.45 26.56 -2.94
N THR A 197 -8.77 26.48 -3.14
CA THR A 197 -9.65 25.48 -2.49
C THR A 197 -9.31 24.03 -2.87
N GLY A 198 -8.85 23.79 -4.10
CA GLY A 198 -8.42 22.46 -4.55
C GLY A 198 -7.14 21.99 -3.84
N TRP A 199 -6.15 22.88 -3.70
CA TRP A 199 -4.92 22.56 -2.98
C TRP A 199 -5.15 22.35 -1.48
N ARG A 200 -6.03 23.14 -0.85
CA ARG A 200 -6.42 22.92 0.55
C ARG A 200 -6.89 21.49 0.75
N ARG A 201 -7.84 21.05 -0.10
CA ARG A 201 -8.39 19.69 -0.03
C ARG A 201 -7.29 18.64 -0.11
N THR A 202 -6.44 18.69 -1.13
CA THR A 202 -5.40 17.67 -1.33
C THR A 202 -4.47 17.58 -0.12
N ILE A 203 -4.02 18.71 0.41
CA ILE A 203 -3.14 18.75 1.60
C ILE A 203 -3.87 18.26 2.84
N THR A 204 -5.15 18.62 3.04
CA THR A 204 -5.96 18.14 4.16
C THR A 204 -6.13 16.62 4.11
N ILE A 205 -6.42 16.05 2.94
CA ILE A 205 -6.52 14.59 2.75
C ILE A 205 -5.17 13.93 3.02
N GLU A 206 -4.08 14.46 2.45
CA GLU A 206 -2.73 13.94 2.64
C GLU A 206 -2.31 13.94 4.11
N PHE A 207 -2.54 15.04 4.82
CA PHE A 207 -2.28 15.17 6.25
C PHE A 207 -3.13 14.18 7.05
N THR A 208 -4.45 14.18 6.86
CA THR A 208 -5.37 13.39 7.70
C THR A 208 -5.16 11.89 7.52
N VAL A 209 -5.11 11.43 6.26
CA VAL A 209 -4.89 10.02 5.93
C VAL A 209 -3.47 9.62 6.33
N GLY A 210 -2.47 10.44 6.02
CA GLY A 210 -1.08 10.15 6.36
C GLY A 210 -0.84 10.05 7.87
N TRP A 211 -1.40 10.96 8.65
CA TRP A 211 -1.32 10.98 10.11
C TRP A 211 -1.97 9.73 10.71
N PHE A 212 -3.23 9.45 10.34
CA PHE A 212 -3.99 8.32 10.89
C PHE A 212 -3.33 6.97 10.58
N PHE A 213 -2.92 6.74 9.33
CA PHE A 213 -2.28 5.48 8.95
C PHE A 213 -0.89 5.31 9.58
N THR A 214 -0.15 6.40 9.80
CA THR A 214 1.13 6.33 10.53
C THR A 214 0.91 5.86 11.97
N LEU A 215 -0.09 6.41 12.66
CA LEU A 215 -0.46 5.96 14.01
C LEU A 215 -0.93 4.52 14.05
N ALA A 216 -1.80 4.12 13.11
CA ALA A 216 -2.33 2.77 13.03
C ALA A 216 -1.22 1.74 12.80
N ILE A 217 -0.35 1.98 11.81
CA ILE A 217 0.77 1.08 11.50
C ILE A 217 1.77 1.03 12.66
N ALA A 218 2.12 2.17 13.26
CA ALA A 218 3.01 2.19 14.42
C ALA A 218 2.43 1.40 15.61
N SER A 219 1.12 1.51 15.85
CA SER A 219 0.43 0.77 16.91
C SER A 219 0.48 -0.74 16.65
N ILE A 220 0.18 -1.18 15.43
CA ILE A 220 0.29 -2.59 15.03
C ILE A 220 1.71 -3.11 15.25
N LEU A 221 2.72 -2.37 14.78
CA LEU A 221 4.12 -2.77 14.92
C LEU A 221 4.57 -2.80 16.38
N ARG A 222 4.14 -1.85 17.21
CA ARG A 222 4.43 -1.87 18.67
C ARG A 222 3.79 -3.06 19.37
N LEU A 223 2.57 -3.44 19.00
CA LEU A 223 1.93 -4.66 19.52
C LEU A 223 2.75 -5.90 19.13
N PHE A 224 3.23 -5.98 17.87
CA PHE A 224 4.13 -7.05 17.45
C PHE A 224 5.39 -7.14 18.31
N ILE A 225 6.03 -6.02 18.65
CA ILE A 225 7.21 -5.99 19.55
C ILE A 225 6.84 -6.48 20.96
N PHE A 226 5.71 -6.04 21.49
CA PHE A 226 5.32 -6.34 22.87
C PHE A 226 4.99 -7.84 23.06
N PHE A 227 4.48 -8.50 22.01
CA PHE A 227 4.11 -9.92 22.05
C PHE A 227 5.19 -10.87 21.49
N SER A 228 6.32 -10.35 21.00
CA SER A 228 7.45 -11.13 20.47
C SER A 228 8.58 -11.24 21.48
#